data_AF-A0A944SX24-F1
#
_entry.id   AF-A0A944SX24-F1
#
_cell.length_a   1.000
_cell.length_b   1.000
_cell.length_c   1.000
_cell.angle_alpha   90.00
_cell.angle_beta   90.00
_cell.angle_gamma   90.00
#
_symmetry.space_group_name_H-M   'P 1'
#
loop_
_entity.id
_entity.type
_entity.pdbx_description
1 polymer ?
#
loop_
_entity_poly.entity_id
_entity_poly.type
_entity_poly.pdbx_seq_one_letter_code
_entity_poly.pdbx_strand_id
1 'polypeptide(L)'
;PVVILINQHSASAAEIVAGALRDSGKALIIGENSYGKGTVQTIFRTSDGSGLRLTTSKYFTPSGTDITSQGIVPEIFISQDHIPENRIKVSGQSNNNLFQKNTSPTIKLKETQIKKFVSRNQSAALKTPDPTFTFAKILMENVSVANKETTLEKARTLAANIHY
;
A
#
# COMPACT_ATOMS: atom_id res chain seq x y z
N PRO A 1 6.54 -6.68 17.20
CA PRO A 1 5.36 -5.97 16.66
C PRO A 1 5.72 -5.21 15.37
N VAL A 2 4.97 -5.44 14.29
CA VAL A 2 5.22 -4.83 12.96
C VAL A 2 4.06 -3.90 12.62
N VAL A 3 4.39 -2.70 12.13
CA VAL A 3 3.42 -1.72 11.62
C VAL A 3 3.77 -1.43 10.16
N ILE A 4 2.76 -1.43 9.29
CA ILE A 4 2.94 -1.13 7.87
C ILE A 4 2.15 0.13 7.55
N LEU A 5 2.83 1.12 6.99
CA LEU A 5 2.23 2.34 6.49
C LEU A 5 1.90 2.17 5.01
N ILE A 6 0.66 2.43 4.63
CA ILE A 6 0.19 2.39 3.24
C ILE A 6 -0.50 3.68 2.84
N ASN A 7 -0.60 3.90 1.53
CA ASN A 7 -1.34 5.01 0.93
C ASN A 7 -1.86 4.62 -0.46
N GLN A 8 -2.54 5.56 -1.14
CA GLN A 8 -3.11 5.34 -2.48
C GLN A 8 -2.08 4.98 -3.58
N HIS A 9 -0.78 5.12 -3.32
CA HIS A 9 0.30 4.72 -4.25
C HIS A 9 0.89 3.35 -3.95
N SER A 10 0.48 2.72 -2.84
CA SER A 10 0.84 1.34 -2.50
C SER A 10 0.06 0.41 -3.42
N ALA A 11 0.76 -0.32 -4.30
CA ALA A 11 0.11 -1.09 -5.36
C ALA A 11 0.79 -2.45 -5.60
N SER A 12 0.06 -3.41 -6.16
CA SER A 12 0.59 -4.70 -6.63
C SER A 12 1.25 -5.49 -5.50
N ALA A 13 2.51 -5.90 -5.65
CA ALA A 13 3.24 -6.67 -4.65
C ALA A 13 3.20 -6.05 -3.24
N ALA A 14 3.20 -4.71 -3.11
CA ALA A 14 3.06 -4.06 -1.81
C ALA A 14 1.73 -4.39 -1.12
N GLU A 15 0.65 -4.50 -1.89
CA GLU A 15 -0.69 -4.85 -1.39
C GLU A 15 -0.77 -6.33 -1.00
N ILE A 16 -0.12 -7.20 -1.77
CA ILE A 16 -0.03 -8.64 -1.46
C ILE A 16 0.69 -8.84 -0.12
N VAL A 17 1.84 -8.17 0.06
CA VAL A 17 2.64 -8.26 1.30
C VAL A 17 1.87 -7.68 2.48
N ALA A 18 1.29 -6.49 2.34
CA ALA A 18 0.50 -5.86 3.40
C ALA A 18 -0.71 -6.72 3.79
N GLY A 19 -1.49 -7.20 2.81
CA GLY A 19 -2.64 -8.06 3.04
C GLY A 19 -2.28 -9.39 3.69
N ALA A 20 -1.18 -10.04 3.28
CA ALA A 20 -0.75 -11.30 3.88
C ALA A 20 -0.27 -11.14 5.33
N LEU A 21 0.52 -10.09 5.62
CA LEU A 21 0.99 -9.81 6.98
C LEU A 21 -0.15 -9.39 7.92
N ARG A 22 -1.12 -8.63 7.39
CA ARG A 22 -2.35 -8.29 8.10
C ARG A 22 -3.18 -9.53 8.43
N ASP A 23 -3.52 -10.33 7.42
CA ASP A 23 -4.41 -11.48 7.57
C ASP A 23 -3.80 -12.60 8.44
N SER A 24 -2.46 -12.66 8.53
CA SER A 24 -1.75 -13.56 9.44
C SER A 24 -1.64 -13.03 10.89
N GLY A 25 -2.19 -11.85 11.18
CA GLY A 25 -2.11 -11.20 12.49
C GLY A 25 -0.69 -10.73 12.87
N LYS A 26 0.21 -10.64 11.89
CA LYS A 26 1.63 -10.30 12.11
C LYS A 26 1.94 -8.82 12.00
N ALA A 27 1.07 -8.05 11.33
CA ALA A 27 1.24 -6.61 11.18
C ALA A 27 -0.09 -5.86 11.33
N LEU A 28 0.01 -4.63 11.86
CA LEU A 28 -1.06 -3.63 11.88
C LEU A 28 -0.89 -2.68 10.70
N ILE A 29 -1.96 -2.42 9.94
CA ILE A 29 -1.92 -1.53 8.79
C ILE A 29 -2.47 -0.14 9.16
N ILE A 30 -1.70 0.90 8.83
CA ILE A 30 -2.04 2.29 9.12
C ILE A 30 -1.91 3.11 7.83
N GLY A 31 -2.76 4.13 7.66
CA GLY A 31 -2.63 5.12 6.59
C GLY A 31 -3.92 5.30 5.79
N GLU A 32 -3.81 5.37 4.47
CA GLU A 32 -4.97 5.47 3.56
C GLU A 32 -5.23 4.12 2.88
N ASN A 33 -6.29 3.98 2.08
CA ASN A 33 -6.47 2.78 1.29
C ASN A 33 -5.32 2.64 0.28
N SER A 34 -4.97 1.40 -0.06
CA SER A 34 -4.02 1.15 -1.15
C SER A 34 -4.69 1.30 -2.52
N TYR A 35 -3.90 1.19 -3.60
CA TYR A 35 -4.36 1.47 -4.96
C TYR A 35 -5.44 0.51 -5.49
N GLY A 36 -5.33 -0.78 -5.21
CA GLY A 36 -6.20 -1.84 -5.74
C GLY A 36 -5.66 -2.54 -6.99
N LYS A 37 -4.34 -2.62 -7.18
CA LYS A 37 -3.75 -3.32 -8.34
C LYS A 37 -3.60 -4.81 -8.04
N GLY A 38 -4.73 -5.50 -8.03
CA GLY A 38 -4.81 -6.93 -7.77
C GLY A 38 -4.80 -7.83 -9.00
N THR A 39 -4.36 -7.39 -10.18
CA THR A 39 -4.36 -8.23 -11.40
C THR A 39 -2.96 -8.60 -11.87
N VAL A 40 -2.86 -9.76 -12.51
CA VAL A 40 -1.66 -10.21 -13.23
C VAL A 40 -1.91 -10.07 -14.72
N GLN A 41 -0.95 -9.48 -15.42
CA GLN A 41 -0.99 -9.37 -16.87
C GLN A 41 0.12 -10.21 -17.50
N THR A 42 -0.24 -10.98 -18.51
CA THR A 42 0.68 -11.82 -19.30
C THR A 42 0.69 -11.33 -20.75
N ILE A 43 1.85 -11.38 -21.40
CA ILE A 43 2.00 -11.02 -22.81
C ILE A 43 2.04 -12.32 -23.62
N PHE A 44 1.08 -12.50 -24.52
CA PHE A 44 1.04 -13.56 -25.51
C PHE A 44 1.61 -13.03 -26.82
N ARG A 45 2.66 -13.66 -27.35
CA ARG A 45 3.26 -13.26 -28.64
C ARG A 45 2.55 -13.97 -29.78
N THR A 46 2.30 -13.24 -30.85
CA THR A 46 1.71 -13.76 -32.09
C THR A 46 2.81 -14.07 -33.11
N SER A 47 2.47 -14.85 -34.14
CA SER A 47 3.43 -15.28 -35.17
C SER A 47 3.97 -14.15 -36.05
N ASP A 48 3.28 -13.01 -36.11
CA ASP A 48 3.68 -11.81 -36.84
C ASP A 48 4.63 -10.90 -36.03
N GLY A 49 5.00 -11.30 -34.81
CA GLY A 49 5.90 -10.52 -33.94
C GLY A 49 5.19 -9.48 -33.06
N SER A 50 3.87 -9.31 -33.18
CA SER A 50 3.10 -8.48 -32.26
C SER A 50 2.82 -9.19 -30.92
N GLY A 51 2.18 -8.50 -29.97
CA GLY A 51 1.98 -9.00 -28.61
C GLY A 51 0.67 -8.54 -27.98
N LEU A 52 -0.09 -9.49 -27.46
CA LEU A 52 -1.34 -9.27 -26.77
C LEU A 52 -1.13 -9.31 -25.25
N ARG A 53 -1.45 -8.23 -24.54
CA ARG A 53 -1.36 -8.16 -23.08
C ARG A 53 -2.73 -8.41 -22.48
N LEU A 54 -2.90 -9.56 -21.83
CA LEU A 54 -4.16 -9.96 -21.21
C LEU A 54 -4.02 -10.04 -19.71
N THR A 55 -5.10 -9.68 -19.01
CA THR A 55 -5.23 -10.02 -17.60
C THR A 55 -5.55 -11.51 -17.50
N THR A 56 -4.68 -12.26 -16.82
CA THR A 56 -4.76 -13.72 -16.72
C THR A 56 -5.18 -14.18 -15.34
N SER A 57 -4.90 -13.40 -14.31
CA SER A 57 -5.20 -13.75 -12.92
C SER A 57 -5.53 -12.54 -12.06
N LYS A 58 -6.12 -12.82 -10.89
CA LYS A 58 -6.36 -11.89 -9.79
C LYS A 58 -5.66 -12.36 -8.52
N TYR A 59 -5.25 -11.41 -7.68
CA TYR A 59 -4.74 -11.65 -6.35
C TYR A 59 -5.84 -11.47 -5.31
N PHE A 60 -5.91 -12.45 -4.42
CA PHE A 60 -6.72 -12.43 -3.22
C PHE A 60 -5.80 -12.48 -2.00
N THR A 61 -6.17 -11.79 -0.92
CA THR A 61 -5.47 -11.94 0.36
C THR A 61 -5.72 -13.35 0.93
N PRO A 62 -4.93 -13.83 1.92
CA PRO A 62 -5.15 -15.15 2.51
C PRO A 62 -6.57 -15.36 3.10
N SER A 63 -7.23 -14.29 3.54
CA SER A 63 -8.63 -14.33 3.98
C SER A 63 -9.67 -14.37 2.84
N GLY A 64 -9.22 -14.35 1.58
CA GLY A 64 -10.07 -14.38 0.39
C GLY A 64 -10.55 -13.01 -0.08
N THR A 65 -9.94 -11.91 0.36
CA THR A 65 -10.35 -10.55 -0.05
C THR A 65 -9.80 -10.22 -1.45
N ASP A 66 -10.66 -9.83 -2.40
CA ASP A 66 -10.24 -9.36 -3.74
C ASP A 66 -9.56 -7.99 -3.64
N ILE A 67 -8.26 -7.93 -3.95
CA ILE A 67 -7.47 -6.69 -3.91
C ILE A 67 -7.96 -5.68 -4.96
N THR A 68 -8.51 -6.13 -6.09
CA THR A 68 -8.91 -5.24 -7.20
C THR A 68 -10.09 -4.34 -6.90
N SER A 69 -10.93 -4.71 -5.93
CA SER A 69 -12.15 -3.96 -5.64
C SER A 69 -11.89 -2.67 -4.88
N GLN A 70 -11.04 -2.71 -3.85
CA GLN A 70 -10.80 -1.56 -2.96
C GLN A 70 -9.36 -1.43 -2.44
N GLY A 71 -8.45 -2.31 -2.87
CA GLY A 71 -7.13 -2.45 -2.27
C GLY A 71 -7.17 -3.04 -0.85
N ILE A 72 -6.08 -2.83 -0.11
CA ILE A 72 -5.94 -3.09 1.30
C ILE A 72 -6.48 -1.88 2.06
N VAL A 73 -7.50 -2.12 2.87
CA VAL A 73 -8.04 -1.14 3.82
C VAL A 73 -7.25 -1.24 5.13
N PRO A 74 -6.73 -0.11 5.65
CA PRO A 74 -6.01 -0.09 6.91
C PRO A 74 -6.96 -0.25 8.11
N GLU A 75 -6.50 -0.89 9.19
CA GLU A 75 -7.25 -0.90 10.46
C GLU A 75 -7.33 0.50 11.07
N ILE A 76 -6.23 1.26 10.98
CA ILE A 76 -6.16 2.66 11.41
C ILE A 76 -6.09 3.56 10.18
N PHE A 77 -7.23 4.10 9.81
CA PHE A 77 -7.36 5.01 8.69
C PHE A 77 -6.98 6.44 9.09
N ILE A 78 -6.12 7.07 8.30
CA ILE A 78 -5.71 8.47 8.46
C ILE A 78 -6.39 9.29 7.36
N SER A 79 -7.33 10.15 7.75
CA SER A 79 -7.97 11.09 6.83
C SER A 79 -7.23 12.42 6.81
N GLN A 80 -6.94 12.93 5.61
CA GLN A 80 -6.55 14.32 5.41
C GLN A 80 -7.71 15.24 5.80
N ASP A 81 -7.41 16.32 6.52
CA ASP A 81 -8.42 17.26 7.03
C ASP A 81 -9.11 18.06 5.91
N HIS A 82 -8.43 18.24 4.78
CA HIS A 82 -8.94 18.95 3.61
C HIS A 82 -8.84 18.06 2.38
N ILE A 83 -10.00 17.63 1.86
CA ILE A 83 -10.10 17.15 0.49
C ILE A 83 -10.28 18.42 -0.36
N PRO A 84 -9.32 18.84 -1.20
CA PRO A 84 -9.56 19.96 -2.10
C PRO A 84 -10.79 19.63 -2.95
N GLU A 85 -11.74 20.56 -3.05
CA GLU A 85 -13.05 20.41 -3.72
C GLU A 85 -12.95 19.91 -5.17
N ASN A 86 -11.75 19.94 -5.76
CA ASN A 86 -11.49 19.55 -7.14
C ASN A 86 -11.28 18.04 -7.38
N ARG A 87 -11.36 17.18 -6.35
CA ARG A 87 -11.48 15.72 -6.60
C ARG A 87 -12.95 15.38 -6.80
N ILE A 88 -13.39 15.43 -8.05
CA ILE A 88 -14.71 14.96 -8.50
C ILE A 88 -15.03 13.62 -7.84
N LYS A 89 -16.11 13.58 -7.06
CA LYS A 89 -16.74 12.34 -6.62
C LYS A 89 -17.27 11.64 -7.87
N VAL A 90 -16.52 10.69 -8.42
CA VAL A 90 -17.08 9.74 -9.39
C VAL A 90 -18.00 8.81 -8.60
N SER A 91 -19.26 9.21 -8.43
CA SER A 91 -20.32 8.35 -7.91
C SER A 91 -20.74 7.38 -9.01
N GLY A 92 -19.94 6.33 -9.23
CA GLY A 92 -20.44 5.12 -9.88
C GLY A 92 -21.15 4.27 -8.83
N GLN A 93 -22.48 4.37 -8.74
CA GLN A 93 -23.27 3.39 -8.01
C GLN A 93 -23.14 2.04 -8.73
N SER A 94 -22.24 1.18 -8.26
CA SER A 94 -22.26 -0.25 -8.60
C SER A 94 -22.94 -0.99 -7.45
N ASN A 95 -24.25 -1.21 -7.61
CA ASN A 95 -25.04 -2.07 -6.74
C ASN A 95 -24.63 -3.53 -6.97
N ASN A 96 -23.66 -4.03 -6.21
CA ASN A 96 -23.33 -5.46 -6.14
C ASN A 96 -23.21 -5.89 -4.66
N ASN A 97 -24.35 -5.88 -3.96
CA ASN A 97 -24.48 -6.40 -2.59
C ASN A 97 -24.56 -7.94 -2.60
N LEU A 98 -23.45 -8.63 -2.89
CA LEU A 98 -23.40 -10.09 -2.62
C LEU A 98 -22.10 -10.67 -2.02
N PHE A 99 -21.00 -9.92 -1.87
CA PHE A 99 -19.79 -10.44 -1.19
C PHE A 99 -18.97 -9.40 -0.41
N GLN A 100 -19.59 -8.40 0.21
CA GLN A 100 -18.85 -7.46 1.07
C GLN A 100 -18.87 -7.94 2.53
N LYS A 101 -17.86 -8.72 2.90
CA LYS A 101 -17.49 -8.84 4.31
C LYS A 101 -16.90 -7.49 4.74
N ASN A 102 -17.75 -6.70 5.40
CA ASN A 102 -17.47 -5.36 5.92
C ASN A 102 -16.08 -5.24 6.55
N THR A 103 -15.11 -4.72 5.81
CA THR A 103 -13.84 -4.22 6.36
C THR A 103 -13.86 -2.70 6.30
N SER A 104 -14.77 -2.12 7.08
CA SER A 104 -14.66 -0.70 7.44
C SER A 104 -13.42 -0.53 8.32
N PRO A 105 -12.65 0.56 8.18
CA PRO A 105 -11.52 0.80 9.06
C PRO A 105 -12.01 0.88 10.51
N THR A 106 -11.31 0.19 11.41
CA THR A 106 -11.71 0.07 12.82
C THR A 106 -11.50 1.39 13.56
N ILE A 107 -10.51 2.18 13.16
CA ILE A 107 -10.18 3.47 13.78
C ILE A 107 -9.97 4.51 12.67
N LYS A 108 -10.56 5.71 12.83
CA LYS A 108 -10.34 6.86 11.94
C LYS A 108 -9.68 7.99 12.70
N LEU A 109 -8.53 8.45 12.22
CA LEU A 109 -7.74 9.54 12.79
C LEU A 109 -7.60 10.67 11.78
N LYS A 110 -7.62 11.91 12.27
CA LYS A 110 -7.33 13.09 11.44
C LYS A 110 -5.84 13.39 11.44
N GLU A 111 -5.31 13.81 10.30
CA GLU A 111 -3.90 14.16 10.17
C GLU A 111 -3.50 15.29 11.15
N THR A 112 -4.34 16.31 11.34
CA THR A 112 -4.13 17.38 12.33
C THR A 112 -4.03 16.87 13.76
N GLN A 113 -4.82 15.86 14.13
CA GLN A 113 -4.76 15.26 15.47
C GLN A 113 -3.42 14.55 15.68
N ILE A 114 -2.95 13.82 14.66
CA ILE A 114 -1.65 13.15 14.68
C ILE A 114 -0.52 14.20 14.75
N LYS A 115 -0.57 15.23 13.91
CA LYS A 115 0.42 16.32 13.92
C LYS A 115 0.50 17.02 15.27
N LYS A 116 -0.64 17.34 15.90
CA LYS A 116 -0.71 17.93 17.25
C LYS A 116 -0.16 17.00 18.32
N PHE A 117 -0.45 15.70 18.22
CA PHE A 117 0.08 14.70 19.16
C PHE A 117 1.60 14.58 19.02
N VAL A 118 2.11 14.47 17.80
CA VAL A 118 3.54 14.35 17.53
C VAL A 118 4.29 15.60 17.97
N SER A 119 3.80 16.81 17.68
CA SER A 119 4.46 18.05 18.10
C SER A 119 4.49 18.21 19.62
N ARG A 120 3.42 17.80 20.31
CA ARG A 120 3.34 17.84 21.78
C ARG A 120 4.25 16.81 22.46
N ASN A 121 4.45 15.65 21.83
CA ASN A 121 5.19 14.52 22.41
C ASN A 121 6.59 14.32 21.81
N GLN A 122 7.00 15.13 20.84
CA GLN A 122 8.32 15.04 20.18
C GLN A 122 9.45 15.11 21.23
N SER A 123 9.36 16.02 22.20
CA SER A 123 10.37 16.19 23.25
C SER A 123 10.49 14.99 24.21
N ALA A 124 9.48 14.12 24.30
CA ALA A 124 9.51 12.91 25.12
C ALA A 124 10.01 11.69 24.34
N ALA A 125 9.60 11.53 23.08
CA ALA A 125 10.02 10.44 22.21
C ALA A 125 11.49 10.54 21.75
N LEU A 126 12.07 11.74 21.73
CA LEU A 126 13.46 12.01 21.37
C LEU A 126 14.47 11.82 22.52
N LYS A 127 14.03 11.66 23.78
CA LYS A 127 14.95 11.56 24.93
C LYS A 127 15.71 10.24 25.02
N THR A 128 15.13 9.15 24.50
CA THR A 128 15.79 7.84 24.34
C THR A 128 15.19 7.15 23.11
N PRO A 129 15.69 7.43 21.89
CA PRO A 129 15.13 6.81 20.71
C PRO A 129 15.49 5.31 20.70
N ASP A 130 14.46 4.46 20.71
CA ASP A 130 14.59 3.01 20.48
C ASP A 130 15.44 2.75 19.21
N PRO A 131 16.42 1.82 19.22
CA PRO A 131 17.16 1.43 18.02
C PRO A 131 16.26 1.13 16.82
N THR A 132 15.09 0.54 17.05
CA THR A 132 14.09 0.26 16.01
C THR A 132 13.50 1.53 15.43
N PHE A 133 13.17 2.50 16.29
CA PHE A 133 12.67 3.81 15.87
C PHE A 133 13.74 4.61 15.13
N THR A 134 14.98 4.54 15.59
CA THR A 134 16.13 5.19 14.95
C THR A 134 16.38 4.60 13.56
N PHE A 135 16.38 3.28 13.43
CA PHE A 135 16.53 2.61 12.14
C PHE A 135 15.36 2.90 11.20
N ALA A 136 14.12 2.88 11.70
CA ALA A 136 12.94 3.25 10.92
C ALA A 136 13.01 4.71 10.44
N LYS A 137 13.45 5.63 11.30
CA LYS A 137 13.66 7.04 10.94
C LYS A 137 14.74 7.18 9.86
N ILE A 138 15.88 6.51 10.02
CA ILE A 138 16.95 6.48 9.01
C ILE A 138 16.40 5.94 7.69
N LEU A 139 15.63 4.85 7.70
CA LEU A 139 15.00 4.34 6.49
C LEU A 139 14.05 5.37 5.88
N MET A 140 13.17 6.00 6.66
CA MET A 140 12.21 6.98 6.14
C MET A 140 12.88 8.24 5.56
N GLU A 141 13.96 8.71 6.18
CA GLU A 141 14.74 9.87 5.70
C GLU A 141 15.58 9.52 4.46
N ASN A 142 16.00 8.26 4.31
CA ASN A 142 16.84 7.79 3.20
C ASN A 142 16.07 6.97 2.14
N VAL A 143 14.77 6.77 2.29
CA VAL A 143 13.92 6.24 1.23
C VAL A 143 13.81 7.35 0.19
N SER A 144 14.70 7.28 -0.80
CA SER A 144 14.50 7.99 -2.05
C SER A 144 13.13 7.54 -2.56
N VAL A 145 12.18 8.47 -2.70
CA VAL A 145 10.93 8.20 -3.41
C VAL A 145 11.31 7.48 -4.70
N ALA A 146 10.82 6.25 -4.88
CA ALA A 146 11.26 5.36 -5.94
C ALA A 146 11.09 6.06 -7.29
N ASN A 147 12.18 6.61 -7.82
CA ASN A 147 12.20 7.15 -9.17
C ASN A 147 12.19 5.94 -10.11
N LYS A 148 11.29 5.96 -11.09
CA LYS A 148 11.13 4.88 -12.08
C LYS A 148 12.46 4.50 -12.71
N GLU A 149 13.32 5.48 -12.98
CA GLU A 149 14.63 5.28 -13.60
C GLU A 149 15.62 4.57 -12.66
N THR A 150 15.78 5.06 -11.43
CA THR A 150 16.69 4.45 -10.44
C THR A 150 16.22 3.08 -9.97
N THR A 151 14.91 2.85 -9.93
CA THR A 151 14.31 1.56 -9.56
C THR A 151 14.50 0.52 -10.66
N LEU A 152 14.35 0.92 -11.93
CA LEU A 152 14.55 0.04 -13.07
C LEU A 152 16.02 -0.36 -13.20
N GLU A 153 16.94 0.58 -12.94
CA GLU A 153 18.37 0.29 -12.98
C GLU A 153 18.78 -0.67 -11.87
N LYS A 154 18.31 -0.46 -10.62
CA LYS A 154 18.52 -1.43 -9.53
C LYS A 154 17.90 -2.80 -9.81
N ALA A 155 16.74 -2.86 -10.46
CA ALA A 155 16.13 -4.14 -10.82
C ALA A 155 16.95 -4.88 -11.87
N ARG A 156 17.52 -4.17 -12.85
CA ARG A 156 18.42 -4.75 -13.87
C ARG A 156 19.70 -5.29 -13.25
N THR A 157 20.33 -4.53 -12.35
CA THR A 157 21.55 -4.99 -11.68
C THR A 157 21.29 -6.21 -10.79
N LEU A 158 20.16 -6.26 -10.08
CA LEU A 158 19.76 -7.44 -9.33
C LEU A 158 19.55 -8.65 -10.25
N ALA A 159 18.85 -8.47 -11.37
CA ALA A 159 18.59 -9.54 -12.33
C ALA A 159 19.88 -10.07 -12.97
N ALA A 160 20.86 -9.20 -13.25
CA ALA A 160 22.17 -9.58 -13.76
C ALA A 160 23.01 -10.40 -12.75
N ASN A 161 22.78 -10.20 -11.45
CA ASN A 161 23.49 -10.89 -10.38
C ASN A 161 22.82 -12.19 -9.93
N ILE A 162 21.62 -12.50 -10.44
CA ILE A 162 21.00 -13.81 -10.24
C ILE A 162 21.65 -14.76 -11.26
N HIS A 163 22.68 -15.48 -10.82
CA HIS A 163 23.20 -16.61 -11.56
C HIS A 163 22.17 -17.75 -11.54
N TYR A 164 21.74 -18.19 -12.73
CA TYR A 164 21.10 -19.49 -12.95
C TYR A 164 22.16 -20.58 -13.13
#